data_AF-A0A8M2BIZ0-F1
#
_entry.id   AF-A0A8M2BIZ0-F1
#
_cell.length_a   1.000
_cell.length_b   1.000
_cell.length_c   1.000
_cell.angle_alpha   90.00
_cell.angle_beta   90.00
_cell.angle_gamma   90.00
#
_symmetry.space_group_name_H-M   'P 1'
#
loop_
_entity.id
_entity.type
_entity.pdbx_description
1 polymer ?
#
loop_
_entity_poly.entity_id
_entity_poly.type
_entity_poly.pdbx_seq_one_letter_code
_entity_poly.pdbx_strand_id
1 'polypeptide(L)'
;MVQWADILSSLHVLGHNLKISLSVKELQGSLGVPPGRGSCPLIGPLPFDLIYTDYHGLQQMKQHMGLSFRQHRCHIRVIDTFGTEPAYNNEEYATLHGYRTNWGYWNLNCKQYMTMFPHTPDNSFMGFVTEELNQTERFNIKRNKVNNMAVVYGKEASMWKGKEKLLSILHRYMDIHGTVYYEAQRPPEVPAFVRNHGLLPQDELQQLLRKAKLFMGFGFPYEGPAPLEAIANGCIFLQPKFSPPRSSLNHEFFRGKPTSREVSSQHPYTEQYIGKPHVITVDFNNSQEFEKAVQELLKYKVEPLIPYEYTCEGMLERVNAYIQHQDFCQRSSPFPAANESRSWPGNPPSPFLQLPNSTALIWAPNISAPACWPPLSALRLLLSPEDSSCVKTCQDAGLICEPAFFPFINNIEAFNGLNAQCESLEAEKNHVFPAVHADRRECFQQKEPLLFSCAGVSAKHQRICPCRDFIQGQVALCRDCL
;
A
#
# COMPACT_ATOMS: atom_id res chain seq x y z
N MET A 1 -9.76 5.88 11.09
CA MET A 1 -10.78 6.95 11.10
C MET A 1 -10.55 7.98 9.99
N VAL A 2 -9.37 8.62 9.91
CA VAL A 2 -9.05 9.57 8.82
C VAL A 2 -9.40 9.01 7.44
N GLN A 3 -8.84 7.84 7.10
CA GLN A 3 -9.15 7.16 5.84
C GLN A 3 -10.65 6.93 5.58
N TRP A 4 -11.43 6.55 6.60
CA TRP A 4 -12.88 6.36 6.45
C TRP A 4 -13.61 7.67 6.16
N ALA A 5 -13.25 8.76 6.85
CA ALA A 5 -13.84 10.08 6.62
C ALA A 5 -13.58 10.55 5.18
N ASP A 6 -12.36 10.35 4.68
CA ASP A 6 -11.99 10.78 3.34
C ASP A 6 -12.63 9.91 2.27
N ILE A 7 -12.72 8.58 2.46
CA ILE A 7 -13.45 7.70 1.54
C ILE A 7 -14.91 8.15 1.40
N LEU A 8 -15.60 8.36 2.53
CA LEU A 8 -17.00 8.79 2.52
C LEU A 8 -17.15 10.16 1.84
N SER A 9 -16.23 11.08 2.11
CA SER A 9 -16.22 12.41 1.49
C SER A 9 -15.99 12.33 -0.02
N SER A 10 -15.02 11.55 -0.47
CA SER A 10 -14.76 11.34 -1.90
C SER A 10 -15.96 10.73 -2.62
N LEU A 11 -16.56 9.68 -2.05
CA LEU A 11 -17.75 9.06 -2.65
C LEU A 11 -18.94 10.02 -2.72
N HIS A 12 -19.13 10.85 -1.70
CA HIS A 12 -20.18 11.87 -1.68
C HIS A 12 -19.95 12.95 -2.74
N VAL A 13 -18.72 13.49 -2.82
CA VAL A 13 -18.34 14.55 -3.78
C VAL A 13 -18.44 14.06 -5.23
N LEU A 14 -18.11 12.79 -5.50
CA LEU A 14 -18.29 12.15 -6.81
C LEU A 14 -19.76 11.90 -7.18
N GLY A 15 -20.72 12.18 -6.28
CA GLY A 15 -22.15 12.10 -6.57
C GLY A 15 -22.77 10.72 -6.36
N HIS A 16 -22.09 9.81 -5.66
CA HIS A 16 -22.65 8.48 -5.36
C HIS A 16 -23.67 8.53 -4.21
N ASN A 17 -24.66 7.63 -4.27
CA ASN A 17 -25.64 7.46 -3.20
C ASN A 17 -25.07 6.60 -2.07
N LEU A 18 -24.84 7.19 -0.90
CA LEU A 18 -24.20 6.51 0.21
C LEU A 18 -25.23 5.96 1.20
N LYS A 19 -25.04 4.70 1.59
CA LYS A 19 -25.71 4.11 2.74
C LYS A 19 -24.67 3.66 3.76
N ILE A 20 -24.66 4.31 4.92
CA ILE A 20 -23.70 4.03 5.99
C ILE A 20 -24.35 3.08 6.99
N SER A 21 -23.63 2.03 7.36
CA SER A 21 -24.04 1.08 8.38
C SER A 21 -23.02 1.06 9.51
N LEU A 22 -23.44 1.40 10.72
CA LEU A 22 -22.59 1.42 11.92
C LEU A 22 -22.94 0.28 12.90
N SER A 23 -23.95 -0.52 12.57
CA SER A 23 -24.38 -1.66 13.38
C SER A 23 -24.74 -2.87 12.52
N VAL A 24 -24.67 -4.07 13.12
CA VAL A 24 -25.08 -5.32 12.45
C VAL A 24 -26.54 -5.26 11.99
N LYS A 25 -27.41 -4.61 12.77
CA LYS A 25 -28.84 -4.49 12.44
C LYS A 25 -29.06 -3.66 11.17
N GLU A 26 -28.36 -2.54 11.03
CA GLU A 26 -28.41 -1.71 9.83
C GLU A 26 -27.82 -2.45 8.63
N LEU A 27 -26.73 -3.19 8.81
CA LEU A 27 -26.11 -4.00 7.76
C LEU A 27 -27.10 -5.04 7.22
N GLN A 28 -27.75 -5.79 8.11
CA GLN A 28 -28.77 -6.79 7.74
C GLN A 28 -29.92 -6.15 6.97
N GLY A 29 -30.46 -5.04 7.49
CA GLY A 29 -31.55 -4.31 6.83
C GLY A 29 -31.13 -3.71 5.50
N SER A 30 -29.85 -3.38 5.34
CA SER A 30 -29.29 -2.83 4.10
C SER A 30 -29.08 -3.88 3.04
N LEU A 31 -28.50 -5.03 3.40
CA LEU A 31 -28.22 -6.12 2.48
C LEU A 31 -29.48 -6.90 2.05
N GLY A 32 -30.63 -6.66 2.69
CA GLY A 32 -31.88 -7.35 2.38
C GLY A 32 -31.85 -8.83 2.76
N VAL A 33 -30.99 -9.22 3.70
CA VAL A 33 -30.84 -10.62 4.11
C VAL A 33 -32.08 -11.06 4.89
N PRO A 34 -32.78 -12.13 4.47
CA PRO A 34 -33.91 -12.63 5.21
C PRO A 34 -33.51 -13.15 6.60
N PRO A 35 -34.44 -13.17 7.58
CA PRO A 35 -34.18 -13.74 8.89
C PRO A 35 -33.67 -15.19 8.77
N GLY A 36 -32.67 -15.56 9.57
CA GLY A 36 -32.08 -16.91 9.54
C GLY A 36 -30.58 -16.99 9.26
N ARG A 37 -29.83 -15.89 9.39
CA ARG A 37 -28.34 -15.87 9.29
C ARG A 37 -27.81 -16.52 8.00
N GLY A 38 -28.46 -16.26 6.86
CA GLY A 38 -27.98 -16.72 5.56
C GLY A 38 -28.27 -18.19 5.22
N SER A 39 -29.21 -18.84 5.92
CA SER A 39 -29.68 -20.18 5.55
C SER A 39 -30.36 -20.23 4.18
N CYS A 40 -30.95 -19.12 3.73
CA CYS A 40 -31.51 -18.99 2.39
C CYS A 40 -30.67 -17.98 1.59
N PRO A 41 -30.29 -18.29 0.33
CA PRO A 41 -29.58 -17.34 -0.51
C PRO A 41 -30.50 -16.15 -0.85
N LEU A 42 -29.89 -14.98 -1.02
CA LEU A 42 -30.53 -13.81 -1.64
C LEU A 42 -31.05 -14.19 -3.02
N ILE A 43 -32.33 -13.90 -3.28
CA ILE A 43 -33.02 -14.26 -4.52
C ILE A 43 -32.81 -13.19 -5.60
N GLY A 44 -32.47 -11.96 -5.20
CA GLY A 44 -32.28 -10.81 -6.09
C GLY A 44 -30.85 -10.25 -6.06
N PRO A 45 -30.55 -9.28 -6.95
CA PRO A 45 -29.29 -8.55 -6.89
C PRO A 45 -29.16 -7.81 -5.56
N LEU A 46 -27.92 -7.54 -5.15
CA LEU A 46 -27.69 -6.62 -4.04
C LEU A 46 -28.24 -5.24 -4.40
N PRO A 47 -28.80 -4.49 -3.42
CA PRO A 47 -29.25 -3.12 -3.65
C PRO A 47 -28.08 -2.12 -3.73
N PHE A 48 -26.84 -2.59 -3.82
CA PHE A 48 -25.61 -1.79 -3.85
C PHE A 48 -24.68 -2.30 -4.95
N ASP A 49 -24.05 -1.36 -5.65
CA ASP A 49 -23.06 -1.66 -6.68
C ASP A 49 -21.68 -1.98 -6.08
N LEU A 50 -21.33 -1.33 -4.96
CA LEU A 50 -20.06 -1.50 -4.25
C LEU A 50 -20.27 -1.49 -2.73
N ILE A 51 -19.42 -2.21 -2.01
CA ILE A 51 -19.41 -2.27 -0.55
C ILE A 51 -18.01 -2.00 -0.03
N TYR A 52 -17.81 -0.86 0.62
CA TYR A 52 -16.58 -0.58 1.37
C TYR A 52 -16.73 -1.07 2.82
N THR A 53 -15.80 -1.89 3.30
CA THR A 53 -15.82 -2.48 4.64
C THR A 53 -14.42 -2.60 5.23
N ASP A 54 -14.29 -2.82 6.53
CA ASP A 54 -13.07 -3.37 7.15
C ASP A 54 -13.22 -4.88 7.40
N TYR A 55 -12.23 -5.52 8.04
CA TYR A 55 -12.30 -6.94 8.40
C TYR A 55 -13.44 -7.31 9.34
N HIS A 56 -13.82 -6.42 10.25
CA HIS A 56 -14.90 -6.70 11.18
C HIS A 56 -16.25 -6.71 10.45
N GLY A 57 -16.49 -5.70 9.60
CA GLY A 57 -17.65 -5.67 8.72
C GLY A 57 -17.65 -6.85 7.73
N LEU A 58 -16.48 -7.25 7.20
CA LEU A 58 -16.36 -8.40 6.31
C LEU A 58 -16.76 -9.71 7.01
N GLN A 59 -16.31 -9.90 8.24
CA GLN A 59 -16.71 -11.04 9.07
C GLN A 59 -18.21 -11.03 9.40
N GLN A 60 -18.77 -9.86 9.71
CA GLN A 60 -20.20 -9.70 9.94
C GLN A 60 -20.99 -10.02 8.66
N MET A 61 -20.55 -9.58 7.48
CA MET A 61 -21.18 -9.92 6.21
C MET A 61 -21.14 -11.41 5.92
N LYS A 62 -19.98 -12.06 6.08
CA LYS A 62 -19.85 -13.53 5.89
C LYS A 62 -20.80 -14.30 6.81
N GLN A 63 -20.92 -13.89 8.08
CA GLN A 63 -21.81 -14.53 9.05
C GLN A 63 -23.30 -14.36 8.72
N HIS A 64 -23.69 -13.21 8.16
CA HIS A 64 -25.10 -12.91 7.94
C HIS A 64 -25.59 -13.25 6.54
N MET A 65 -24.78 -13.01 5.50
CA MET A 65 -25.13 -13.36 4.11
C MET A 65 -25.02 -14.86 3.83
N GLY A 66 -24.27 -15.61 4.66
CA GLY A 66 -24.10 -17.05 4.48
C GLY A 66 -23.58 -17.41 3.09
N LEU A 67 -24.31 -18.26 2.37
CA LEU A 67 -23.92 -18.71 1.03
C LEU A 67 -23.85 -17.58 0.00
N SER A 68 -24.68 -16.54 0.13
CA SER A 68 -24.70 -15.39 -0.77
C SER A 68 -23.46 -14.52 -0.67
N PHE A 69 -22.68 -14.64 0.41
CA PHE A 69 -21.40 -13.93 0.51
C PHE A 69 -20.47 -14.25 -0.66
N ARG A 70 -20.37 -15.53 -1.06
CA ARG A 70 -19.52 -15.96 -2.17
C ARG A 70 -19.96 -15.41 -3.51
N GLN A 71 -21.28 -15.28 -3.71
CA GLN A 71 -21.86 -14.76 -4.95
C GLN A 71 -21.57 -13.27 -5.14
N HIS A 72 -21.56 -12.50 -4.04
CA HIS A 72 -21.46 -11.04 -4.09
C HIS A 72 -20.10 -10.49 -3.65
N ARG A 73 -19.12 -11.35 -3.35
CA ARG A 73 -17.80 -10.91 -2.89
C ARG A 73 -17.08 -9.97 -3.85
N CYS A 74 -17.39 -9.98 -5.15
CA CYS A 74 -16.76 -9.11 -6.14
C CYS A 74 -17.07 -7.60 -5.95
N HIS A 75 -18.18 -7.27 -5.29
CA HIS A 75 -18.57 -5.88 -4.97
C HIS A 75 -17.78 -5.30 -3.79
N ILE A 76 -17.09 -6.15 -3.03
CA ILE A 76 -16.45 -5.77 -1.77
C ILE A 76 -15.14 -5.05 -2.04
N ARG A 77 -14.87 -4.00 -1.27
CA ARG A 77 -13.60 -3.29 -1.15
C ARG A 77 -13.23 -3.24 0.34
N VAL A 78 -12.13 -3.88 0.71
CA VAL A 78 -11.74 -4.08 2.11
C VAL A 78 -10.66 -3.09 2.50
N ILE A 79 -10.99 -2.13 3.35
CA ILE A 79 -10.04 -1.17 3.91
C ILE A 79 -9.12 -1.92 4.88
N ASP A 80 -7.87 -2.10 4.45
CA ASP A 80 -6.82 -2.87 5.15
C ASP A 80 -5.53 -2.05 5.15
N THR A 81 -5.28 -1.36 6.26
CA THR A 81 -4.16 -0.42 6.40
C THR A 81 -2.81 -1.00 5.99
N PHE A 82 -2.48 -2.23 6.39
CA PHE A 82 -1.15 -2.83 6.22
C PHE A 82 -1.02 -3.75 5.01
N GLY A 83 -2.15 -4.12 4.41
CA GLY A 83 -2.22 -4.95 3.22
C GLY A 83 -2.22 -6.45 3.50
N THR A 84 -2.68 -7.18 2.49
CA THR A 84 -2.83 -8.63 2.48
C THR A 84 -2.17 -9.21 1.25
N GLU A 85 -1.15 -10.05 1.46
CA GLU A 85 -0.47 -10.76 0.39
C GLU A 85 -1.22 -12.04 -0.02
N PRO A 86 -1.16 -12.46 -1.30
CA PRO A 86 -1.87 -13.63 -1.81
C PRO A 86 -1.64 -14.92 -1.01
N ALA A 87 -0.41 -15.13 -0.50
CA ALA A 87 -0.04 -16.31 0.29
C ALA A 87 -0.81 -16.43 1.62
N TYR A 88 -1.31 -15.31 2.16
CA TYR A 88 -2.13 -15.27 3.39
C TYR A 88 -3.63 -15.17 3.09
N ASN A 89 -4.00 -14.74 1.87
CA ASN A 89 -5.38 -14.59 1.44
C ASN A 89 -6.02 -15.92 1.03
N ASN A 90 -5.29 -16.77 0.30
CA ASN A 90 -5.79 -18.07 -0.15
C ASN A 90 -5.78 -19.09 1.02
N GLU A 91 -6.96 -19.48 1.49
CA GLU A 91 -7.13 -20.30 2.71
C GLU A 91 -6.49 -21.68 2.62
N GLU A 92 -6.72 -22.39 1.52
CA GLU A 92 -6.16 -23.74 1.29
C GLU A 92 -4.63 -23.67 1.25
N TYR A 93 -4.09 -22.75 0.44
CA TYR A 93 -2.66 -22.58 0.25
C TYR A 93 -1.97 -22.15 1.54
N ALA A 94 -2.55 -21.20 2.25
CA ALA A 94 -1.98 -20.64 3.46
C ALA A 94 -1.94 -21.68 4.60
N THR A 95 -3.00 -22.49 4.72
CA THR A 95 -3.06 -23.59 5.69
C THR A 95 -2.01 -24.65 5.39
N LEU A 96 -1.87 -25.04 4.12
CA LEU A 96 -0.92 -26.06 3.68
C LEU A 96 0.55 -25.64 3.87
N HIS A 97 0.86 -24.37 3.61
CA HIS A 97 2.24 -23.85 3.63
C HIS A 97 2.60 -23.12 4.94
N GLY A 98 1.70 -23.11 5.93
CA GLY A 98 1.98 -22.53 7.24
C GLY A 98 1.97 -21.00 7.32
N TYR A 99 1.32 -20.32 6.36
CA TYR A 99 1.09 -18.87 6.41
C TYR A 99 0.01 -18.54 7.43
N ARG A 100 0.42 -18.39 8.70
CA ARG A 100 -0.47 -18.13 9.84
C ARG A 100 -0.83 -16.64 9.92
N THR A 101 -2.11 -16.34 10.02
CA THR A 101 -2.62 -14.97 10.16
C THR A 101 -3.89 -14.92 10.98
N ASN A 102 -4.13 -13.78 11.64
CA ASN A 102 -5.37 -13.49 12.35
C ASN A 102 -6.42 -12.81 11.45
N TRP A 103 -6.05 -12.41 10.22
CA TRP A 103 -6.84 -11.51 9.39
C TRP A 103 -7.06 -12.00 7.96
N GLY A 104 -6.26 -12.96 7.44
CA GLY A 104 -6.37 -13.46 6.07
C GLY A 104 -7.47 -14.52 5.85
N TYR A 105 -7.25 -15.42 4.89
CA TYR A 105 -8.14 -16.54 4.53
C TYR A 105 -9.50 -16.16 3.90
N TRP A 106 -9.58 -15.03 3.21
CA TRP A 106 -10.84 -14.57 2.60
C TRP A 106 -11.05 -15.03 1.16
N ASN A 107 -10.01 -15.51 0.48
CA ASN A 107 -10.07 -15.91 -0.93
C ASN A 107 -10.67 -14.81 -1.82
N LEU A 108 -10.37 -13.53 -1.56
CA LEU A 108 -10.76 -12.39 -2.39
C LEU A 108 -9.71 -12.16 -3.49
N ASN A 109 -10.05 -11.41 -4.54
CA ASN A 109 -9.01 -10.85 -5.39
C ASN A 109 -8.19 -9.86 -4.55
N CYS A 110 -6.86 -9.98 -4.50
CA CYS A 110 -6.05 -9.15 -3.60
C CYS A 110 -6.13 -7.65 -3.91
N LYS A 111 -6.50 -7.23 -5.13
CA LYS A 111 -6.75 -5.82 -5.44
C LYS A 111 -8.01 -5.27 -4.75
N GLN A 112 -8.86 -6.11 -4.17
CA GLN A 112 -10.00 -5.68 -3.35
C GLN A 112 -9.58 -5.12 -1.99
N TYR A 113 -8.40 -5.48 -1.49
CA TYR A 113 -7.86 -4.85 -0.29
C TYR A 113 -7.32 -3.46 -0.63
N MET A 114 -7.53 -2.52 0.28
CA MET A 114 -7.32 -1.09 0.08
C MET A 114 -6.44 -0.52 1.17
N THR A 115 -5.18 -0.25 0.84
CA THR A 115 -4.13 0.11 1.79
C THR A 115 -4.07 1.60 2.10
N MET A 116 -3.47 1.93 3.25
CA MET A 116 -3.28 3.32 3.67
C MET A 116 -2.11 4.00 2.98
N PHE A 117 -1.10 3.23 2.58
CA PHE A 117 0.03 3.66 1.76
C PHE A 117 0.26 2.66 0.62
N PRO A 118 0.90 3.05 -0.50
CA PRO A 118 1.12 2.19 -1.65
C PRO A 118 2.29 1.19 -1.44
N HIS A 119 2.31 0.48 -0.32
CA HIS A 119 3.39 -0.43 0.08
C HIS A 119 3.18 -1.90 -0.34
N THR A 120 1.96 -2.26 -0.79
CA THR A 120 1.62 -3.64 -1.18
C THR A 120 0.95 -3.62 -2.56
N PRO A 121 1.70 -3.78 -3.67
CA PRO A 121 1.16 -3.67 -5.03
C PRO A 121 0.20 -4.81 -5.40
N ASP A 122 0.15 -5.89 -4.60
CA ASP A 122 -0.91 -6.90 -4.68
C ASP A 122 -2.29 -6.34 -4.31
N ASN A 123 -2.33 -5.19 -3.62
CA ASN A 123 -3.53 -4.50 -3.16
C ASN A 123 -3.72 -3.17 -3.90
N SER A 124 -4.90 -2.57 -3.76
CA SER A 124 -5.15 -1.22 -4.25
C SER A 124 -4.72 -0.19 -3.19
N PHE A 125 -4.14 0.92 -3.61
CA PHE A 125 -3.80 2.00 -2.70
C PHE A 125 -4.99 2.94 -2.55
N MET A 126 -5.60 3.01 -1.36
CA MET A 126 -6.71 3.93 -1.12
C MET A 126 -6.22 5.28 -0.61
N GLY A 127 -5.29 5.30 0.34
CA GLY A 127 -4.76 6.53 0.91
C GLY A 127 -5.76 7.30 1.77
N PHE A 128 -5.53 8.61 1.88
CA PHE A 128 -6.29 9.59 2.63
C PHE A 128 -5.86 10.99 2.18
N VAL A 129 -6.47 12.04 2.72
CA VAL A 129 -6.15 13.44 2.40
C VAL A 129 -5.37 14.08 3.55
N THR A 130 -4.35 14.87 3.20
CA THR A 130 -3.65 15.76 4.12
C THR A 130 -4.11 17.20 3.91
N GLU A 131 -4.12 18.03 4.96
CA GLU A 131 -4.55 19.43 4.88
C GLU A 131 -3.76 20.23 3.83
N GLU A 132 -4.50 20.85 2.89
CA GLU A 132 -3.92 21.67 1.83
C GLU A 132 -3.85 23.14 2.23
N LEU A 133 -2.62 23.68 2.24
CA LEU A 133 -2.36 25.07 2.58
C LEU A 133 -2.41 25.96 1.35
N ASN A 134 -3.14 27.08 1.45
CA ASN A 134 -3.13 28.11 0.40
C ASN A 134 -1.78 28.85 0.33
N GLN A 135 -1.56 29.64 -0.72
CA GLN A 135 -0.28 30.34 -0.93
C GLN A 135 0.09 31.29 0.22
N THR A 136 -0.90 31.99 0.79
CA THR A 136 -0.70 32.91 1.91
C THR A 136 -0.29 32.17 3.18
N GLU A 137 -0.93 31.04 3.48
CA GLU A 137 -0.59 30.18 4.61
C GLU A 137 0.81 29.60 4.47
N ARG A 138 1.17 29.09 3.28
CA ARG A 138 2.54 28.59 3.00
C ARG A 138 3.59 29.66 3.25
N PHE A 139 3.34 30.89 2.79
CA PHE A 139 4.24 32.01 3.04
C PHE A 139 4.34 32.36 4.53
N ASN A 140 3.21 32.41 5.23
CA ASN A 140 3.18 32.69 6.67
C ASN A 140 3.91 31.63 7.49
N ILE A 141 3.76 30.35 7.15
CA ILE A 141 4.48 29.24 7.79
C ILE A 141 5.98 29.39 7.58
N LYS A 142 6.42 29.65 6.34
CA LYS A 142 7.83 29.85 6.02
C LYS A 142 8.45 31.01 6.80
N ARG A 143 7.69 32.09 7.02
CA ARG A 143 8.13 33.28 7.77
C ARG A 143 8.17 33.05 9.28
N ASN A 144 7.21 32.30 9.83
CA ASN A 144 7.00 32.17 11.27
C ASN A 144 7.57 30.87 11.88
N LYS A 145 8.28 30.05 11.08
CA LYS A 145 8.89 28.80 11.53
C LYS A 145 9.96 29.08 12.60
N VAL A 146 9.89 28.38 13.72
CA VAL A 146 10.87 28.46 14.81
C VAL A 146 12.00 27.47 14.53
N ASN A 147 13.20 27.99 14.27
CA ASN A 147 14.32 27.18 13.77
C ASN A 147 14.81 26.09 14.74
N ASN A 148 14.61 26.26 16.04
CA ASN A 148 15.07 25.34 17.09
C ASN A 148 13.90 24.66 17.80
N MET A 149 12.75 24.48 17.15
CA MET A 149 11.59 23.81 17.76
C MET A 149 11.35 22.43 17.15
N ALA A 150 11.25 21.41 18.00
CA ALA A 150 10.95 20.03 17.62
C ALA A 150 9.65 19.55 18.28
N VAL A 151 8.81 18.84 17.53
CA VAL A 151 7.62 18.15 18.04
C VAL A 151 7.84 16.65 17.90
N VAL A 152 7.64 15.92 18.98
CA VAL A 152 7.86 14.48 19.02
C VAL A 152 6.55 13.73 18.72
N TYR A 153 6.64 12.75 17.84
CA TYR A 153 5.57 11.86 17.46
C TYR A 153 5.48 10.66 18.42
N GLY A 154 4.62 10.81 19.42
CA GLY A 154 4.27 9.75 20.36
C GLY A 154 3.26 10.26 21.37
N LYS A 155 2.00 9.84 21.27
CA LYS A 155 0.88 10.37 22.08
C LYS A 155 0.71 9.65 23.43
N GLU A 156 1.43 8.56 23.66
CA GLU A 156 1.39 7.78 24.90
C GLU A 156 2.75 7.76 25.58
N ALA A 157 2.77 7.85 26.91
CA ALA A 157 4.00 7.79 27.72
C ALA A 157 4.86 6.55 27.45
N SER A 158 4.23 5.40 27.18
CA SER A 158 4.89 4.14 26.82
C SER A 158 5.87 4.27 25.65
N MET A 159 5.58 5.15 24.68
CA MET A 159 6.42 5.40 23.50
C MET A 159 7.70 6.19 23.81
N TRP A 160 7.71 6.92 24.93
CA TRP A 160 8.82 7.76 25.37
C TRP A 160 9.83 7.00 26.22
N LYS A 161 9.45 5.84 26.77
CA LYS A 161 10.28 5.03 27.66
C LYS A 161 11.58 4.61 26.98
N GLY A 162 12.72 4.85 27.63
CA GLY A 162 14.04 4.46 27.12
C GLY A 162 14.58 5.37 26.02
N LYS A 163 13.96 6.54 25.78
CA LYS A 163 14.38 7.54 24.79
C LYS A 163 15.14 8.73 25.39
N GLU A 164 15.43 8.70 26.68
CA GLU A 164 15.98 9.84 27.44
C GLU A 164 17.33 10.30 26.90
N LYS A 165 18.24 9.36 26.60
CA LYS A 165 19.54 9.68 25.99
C LYS A 165 19.38 10.39 24.65
N LEU A 166 18.49 9.89 23.80
CA LEU A 166 18.22 10.43 22.47
C LEU A 166 17.63 11.84 22.55
N LEU A 167 16.63 12.01 23.42
CA LEU A 167 16.01 13.30 23.69
C LEU A 167 16.99 14.30 24.30
N SER A 168 17.91 13.83 25.15
CA SER A 168 18.94 14.70 25.75
C SER A 168 19.91 15.23 24.70
N ILE A 169 20.23 14.44 23.66
CA ILE A 169 21.04 14.91 22.53
C ILE A 169 20.26 15.96 21.74
N LEU A 170 19.00 15.68 21.39
CA LEU A 170 18.16 16.63 20.67
C LEU A 170 17.99 17.95 21.43
N HIS A 171 17.81 17.88 22.75
CA HIS A 171 17.57 19.04 23.60
C HIS A 171 18.74 20.04 23.61
N ARG A 172 19.97 19.60 23.30
CA ARG A 172 21.12 20.50 23.13
C ARG A 172 20.95 21.49 21.97
N TYR A 173 20.09 21.15 21.01
CA TYR A 173 19.94 21.88 19.75
C TYR A 173 18.53 22.48 19.58
N MET A 174 17.52 21.88 20.21
CA MET A 174 16.12 22.24 19.99
C MET A 174 15.27 22.15 21.26
N ASP A 175 14.29 23.03 21.39
CA ASP A 175 13.20 22.93 22.35
C ASP A 175 12.28 21.77 21.95
N ILE A 176 12.01 20.86 22.88
CA ILE A 176 11.27 19.62 22.62
C ILE A 176 9.83 19.77 23.11
N HIS A 177 8.89 19.58 22.19
CA HIS A 177 7.46 19.63 22.43
C HIS A 177 6.84 18.23 22.26
N GLY A 178 5.83 17.92 23.07
CA GLY A 178 5.07 16.67 22.97
C GLY A 178 3.56 16.91 23.07
N THR A 179 2.77 15.97 22.54
CA THR A 179 1.29 15.96 22.68
C THR A 179 0.86 14.66 23.35
N VAL A 180 1.38 14.45 24.56
CA VAL A 180 1.28 13.18 25.30
C VAL A 180 0.08 13.23 26.22
N TYR A 181 -0.77 12.21 26.17
CA TYR A 181 -1.85 12.04 27.13
C TYR A 181 -1.29 11.98 28.56
N TYR A 182 -1.97 12.66 29.47
CA TYR A 182 -1.74 12.54 30.90
C TYR A 182 -3.09 12.68 31.62
N GLU A 183 -3.26 11.90 32.69
CA GLU A 183 -4.39 12.11 33.60
C GLU A 183 -4.11 13.34 34.45
N ALA A 184 -5.10 14.21 34.64
CA ALA A 184 -4.94 15.47 35.38
C ALA A 184 -4.38 15.30 36.82
N GLN A 185 -4.48 14.10 37.39
CA GLN A 185 -4.00 13.77 38.73
C GLN A 185 -2.59 13.16 38.78
N ARG A 186 -1.95 12.92 37.63
CA ARG A 186 -0.61 12.33 37.56
C ARG A 186 0.33 13.22 36.74
N PRO A 187 1.58 13.42 37.20
CA PRO A 187 2.56 14.14 36.39
C PRO A 187 2.81 13.39 35.08
N PRO A 188 2.98 14.10 33.95
CA PRO A 188 3.32 13.47 32.69
C PRO A 188 4.61 12.65 32.81
N GLU A 189 4.58 11.39 32.37
CA GLU A 189 5.75 10.50 32.36
C GLU A 189 6.69 10.81 31.17
N VAL A 190 7.07 12.08 31.03
CA VAL A 190 8.02 12.57 30.03
C VAL A 190 9.15 13.36 30.71
N PRO A 191 10.35 13.46 30.11
CA PRO A 191 11.46 14.22 30.69
C PRO A 191 11.08 15.68 30.99
N ALA A 192 11.57 16.24 32.10
CA ALA A 192 11.18 17.55 32.60
C ALA A 192 11.45 18.71 31.62
N PHE A 193 12.42 18.57 30.71
CA PHE A 193 12.72 19.55 29.67
C PHE A 193 11.76 19.50 28.47
N VAL A 194 10.82 18.54 28.43
CA VAL A 194 9.83 18.43 27.37
C VAL A 194 8.62 19.28 27.71
N ARG A 195 8.29 20.23 26.82
CA ARG A 195 7.05 20.99 26.91
C ARG A 195 5.89 20.14 26.39
N ASN A 196 5.20 19.44 27.29
CA ASN A 196 4.00 18.67 26.94
C ASN A 196 2.78 19.59 26.83
N HIS A 197 2.06 19.50 25.71
CA HIS A 197 0.82 20.25 25.44
C HIS A 197 -0.45 19.43 25.74
N GLY A 198 -0.30 18.16 26.12
CA GLY A 198 -1.43 17.24 26.22
C GLY A 198 -1.96 16.82 24.85
N LEU A 199 -3.11 16.13 24.84
CA LEU A 199 -3.80 15.84 23.59
C LEU A 199 -4.43 17.12 23.05
N LEU A 200 -3.99 17.54 21.86
CA LEU A 200 -4.50 18.73 21.19
C LEU A 200 -5.63 18.37 20.21
N PRO A 201 -6.64 19.24 20.06
CA PRO A 201 -7.52 19.26 18.89
C PRO A 201 -6.73 19.41 17.59
N GLN A 202 -7.33 19.06 16.45
CA GLN A 202 -6.62 19.04 15.17
C GLN A 202 -6.08 20.42 14.78
N ASP A 203 -6.88 21.48 14.90
CA ASP A 203 -6.48 22.84 14.56
C ASP A 203 -5.31 23.35 15.41
N GLU A 204 -5.30 23.04 16.71
CA GLU A 204 -4.19 23.38 17.61
C GLU A 204 -2.92 22.58 17.28
N LEU A 205 -3.06 21.28 16.95
CA LEU A 205 -1.94 20.47 16.48
C LEU A 205 -1.35 21.04 15.20
N GLN A 206 -2.18 21.47 14.25
CA GLN A 206 -1.72 22.10 13.02
C GLN A 206 -0.97 23.39 13.32
N GLN A 207 -1.49 24.26 14.18
CA GLN A 207 -0.79 25.48 14.60
C GLN A 207 0.57 25.19 15.25
N LEU A 208 0.69 24.11 16.02
CA LEU A 208 1.95 23.66 16.60
C LEU A 208 2.94 23.22 15.50
N LEU A 209 2.50 22.40 14.55
CA LEU A 209 3.32 21.92 13.42
C LEU A 209 3.75 23.06 12.49
N ARG A 210 2.88 24.05 12.24
CA ARG A 210 3.18 25.26 11.48
C ARG A 210 4.36 26.05 12.07
N LYS A 211 4.56 25.99 13.39
CA LYS A 211 5.69 26.63 14.08
C LYS A 211 6.94 25.74 14.17
N ALA A 212 6.79 24.44 14.38
CA ALA A 212 7.91 23.53 14.63
C ALA A 212 8.77 23.30 13.38
N LYS A 213 10.10 23.30 13.50
CA LYS A 213 11.00 22.92 12.39
C LYS A 213 11.09 21.42 12.18
N LEU A 214 11.13 20.66 13.28
CA LEU A 214 11.35 19.22 13.28
C LEU A 214 10.11 18.48 13.79
N PHE A 215 9.73 17.41 13.11
CA PHE A 215 8.82 16.38 13.62
C PHE A 215 9.61 15.08 13.77
N MET A 216 9.71 14.54 14.98
CA MET A 216 10.58 13.40 15.26
C MET A 216 9.78 12.16 15.65
N GLY A 217 9.93 11.09 14.89
CA GLY A 217 9.34 9.78 15.17
C GLY A 217 10.22 8.90 16.07
N PHE A 218 9.62 8.15 17.01
CA PHE A 218 10.36 7.23 17.89
C PHE A 218 10.50 5.80 17.38
N GLY A 219 9.94 5.49 16.21
CA GLY A 219 9.85 4.14 15.65
C GLY A 219 8.52 3.44 15.91
N PHE A 220 7.58 4.10 16.58
CA PHE A 220 6.19 3.67 16.72
C PHE A 220 5.31 4.92 16.94
N PRO A 221 4.08 4.98 16.41
CA PRO A 221 3.43 4.00 15.54
C PRO A 221 4.03 3.94 14.12
N TYR A 222 3.85 2.81 13.43
CA TYR A 222 4.29 2.60 12.05
C TYR A 222 3.28 3.18 11.06
N GLU A 223 3.77 3.78 9.97
CA GLU A 223 2.95 4.14 8.80
C GLU A 223 1.65 4.83 9.21
N GLY A 224 1.74 5.89 10.03
CA GLY A 224 0.59 6.72 10.42
C GLY A 224 0.51 7.99 9.58
N PRO A 225 -0.61 8.74 9.62
CA PRO A 225 -0.79 9.96 8.81
C PRO A 225 0.03 11.16 9.31
N ALA A 226 0.35 11.21 10.62
CA ALA A 226 0.93 12.39 11.26
C ALA A 226 2.28 12.87 10.64
N PRO A 227 3.19 11.99 10.18
CA PRO A 227 4.37 12.44 9.43
C PRO A 227 4.05 13.20 8.14
N LEU A 228 3.02 12.79 7.37
CA LEU A 228 2.59 13.54 6.19
C LEU A 228 1.96 14.89 6.59
N GLU A 229 1.15 14.93 7.65
CA GLU A 229 0.63 16.20 8.19
C GLU A 229 1.76 17.17 8.60
N ALA A 230 2.82 16.65 9.23
CA ALA A 230 3.96 17.47 9.62
C ALA A 230 4.73 18.00 8.40
N ILE A 231 4.98 17.16 7.40
CA ILE A 231 5.66 17.55 6.15
C ILE A 231 4.80 18.57 5.37
N ALA A 232 3.48 18.39 5.33
CA ALA A 232 2.53 19.33 4.75
C ALA A 232 2.61 20.70 5.42
N ASN A 233 2.91 20.77 6.72
CA ASN A 233 3.12 22.03 7.45
C ASN A 233 4.58 22.52 7.42
N GLY A 234 5.43 21.94 6.58
CA GLY A 234 6.82 22.35 6.39
C GLY A 234 7.77 21.91 7.50
N CYS A 235 7.43 20.87 8.27
CA CYS A 235 8.40 20.23 9.17
C CYS A 235 9.32 19.29 8.39
N ILE A 236 10.56 19.16 8.86
CA ILE A 236 11.43 18.03 8.51
C ILE A 236 11.00 16.85 9.38
N PHE A 237 10.73 15.69 8.79
CA PHE A 237 10.45 14.45 9.50
C PHE A 237 11.74 13.66 9.73
N LEU A 238 12.12 13.49 11.00
CA LEU A 238 13.26 12.65 11.41
C LEU A 238 12.73 11.33 11.95
N GLN A 239 13.14 10.22 11.35
CA GLN A 239 12.65 8.89 11.69
C GLN A 239 13.77 7.87 11.86
N PRO A 240 13.56 6.82 12.67
CA PRO A 240 14.53 5.74 12.80
C PRO A 240 14.53 4.85 11.56
N LYS A 241 15.74 4.48 11.14
CA LYS A 241 16.02 3.32 10.29
C LYS A 241 15.93 2.04 11.13
N PHE A 242 15.38 0.98 10.55
CA PHE A 242 15.36 -0.35 11.14
C PHE A 242 16.36 -1.26 10.42
N SER A 243 17.34 -1.76 11.16
CA SER A 243 18.34 -2.71 10.68
C SER A 243 18.51 -3.83 11.72
N PRO A 244 17.98 -5.04 11.48
CA PRO A 244 17.23 -5.45 10.28
C PRO A 244 15.85 -4.75 10.15
N PRO A 245 15.26 -4.73 8.94
CA PRO A 245 13.87 -4.34 8.74
C PRO A 245 12.90 -5.12 9.64
N ARG A 246 11.77 -4.51 10.00
CA ARG A 246 10.75 -5.14 10.87
C ARG A 246 9.68 -5.83 10.03
N SER A 247 9.26 -7.04 10.42
CA SER A 247 8.22 -7.80 9.74
C SER A 247 7.47 -8.71 10.71
N SER A 248 6.51 -9.49 10.21
CA SER A 248 5.77 -10.49 10.98
C SER A 248 6.66 -11.59 11.57
N LEU A 249 7.87 -11.77 11.03
CA LEU A 249 8.85 -12.78 11.46
C LEU A 249 9.64 -12.36 12.70
N ASN A 250 9.92 -11.07 12.87
CA ASN A 250 10.87 -10.59 13.89
C ASN A 250 10.31 -9.53 14.85
N HIS A 251 9.06 -9.06 14.66
CA HIS A 251 8.51 -8.00 15.48
C HIS A 251 7.05 -8.26 15.88
N GLU A 252 6.76 -8.16 17.18
CA GLU A 252 5.48 -8.54 17.79
C GLU A 252 4.28 -7.81 17.18
N PHE A 253 4.37 -6.49 16.95
CA PHE A 253 3.29 -5.72 16.32
C PHE A 253 2.83 -6.26 14.96
N PHE A 254 3.74 -6.83 14.16
CA PHE A 254 3.43 -7.35 12.83
C PHE A 254 3.02 -8.83 12.87
N ARG A 255 3.18 -9.51 14.01
CA ARG A 255 2.83 -10.93 14.16
C ARG A 255 1.34 -11.14 13.87
N GLY A 256 1.04 -12.10 13.01
CA GLY A 256 -0.33 -12.46 12.61
C GLY A 256 -0.95 -11.52 11.57
N LYS A 257 -0.28 -10.43 11.15
CA LYS A 257 -0.73 -9.66 9.97
C LYS A 257 -0.59 -10.51 8.70
N PRO A 258 -1.48 -10.38 7.71
CA PRO A 258 -1.54 -11.24 6.53
C PRO A 258 -0.51 -10.82 5.44
N THR A 259 0.72 -10.54 5.84
CA THR A 259 1.79 -10.06 4.96
C THR A 259 3.17 -10.40 5.54
N SER A 260 4.11 -10.70 4.65
CA SER A 260 5.53 -10.86 4.95
C SER A 260 6.34 -9.59 4.73
N ARG A 261 5.69 -8.49 4.32
CA ARG A 261 6.34 -7.22 4.00
C ARG A 261 7.24 -6.74 5.13
N GLU A 262 8.44 -6.34 4.72
CA GLU A 262 9.44 -5.76 5.60
C GLU A 262 9.35 -4.23 5.62
N VAL A 263 9.48 -3.65 6.81
CA VAL A 263 9.39 -2.21 7.05
C VAL A 263 10.80 -1.71 7.41
N SER A 264 11.41 -0.91 6.52
CA SER A 264 12.79 -0.41 6.62
C SER A 264 12.98 0.75 7.61
N SER A 265 11.91 1.48 7.93
CA SER A 265 11.92 2.66 8.79
C SER A 265 10.56 2.84 9.45
N GLN A 266 10.38 3.83 10.33
CA GLN A 266 9.05 4.07 10.93
C GLN A 266 7.96 4.30 9.88
N HIS A 267 8.31 4.92 8.76
CA HIS A 267 7.38 5.27 7.69
C HIS A 267 8.04 5.14 6.30
N PRO A 268 8.11 3.91 5.73
CA PRO A 268 8.80 3.63 4.48
C PRO A 268 8.33 4.49 3.30
N TYR A 269 7.04 4.81 3.21
CA TYR A 269 6.55 5.71 2.15
C TYR A 269 7.26 7.07 2.15
N THR A 270 7.42 7.71 3.31
CA THR A 270 8.13 8.99 3.41
C THR A 270 9.63 8.85 3.12
N GLU A 271 10.23 7.71 3.48
CA GLU A 271 11.62 7.40 3.13
C GLU A 271 11.82 7.29 1.61
N GLN A 272 10.94 6.58 0.93
CA GLN A 272 11.08 6.23 -0.49
C GLN A 272 10.58 7.33 -1.44
N TYR A 273 9.41 7.90 -1.20
CA TYR A 273 8.73 8.79 -2.15
C TYR A 273 8.92 10.28 -1.86
N ILE A 274 9.42 10.64 -0.68
CA ILE A 274 9.70 12.03 -0.30
C ILE A 274 11.21 12.23 -0.09
N GLY A 275 11.81 11.50 0.85
CA GLY A 275 13.25 11.57 1.11
C GLY A 275 13.76 12.95 1.55
N LYS A 276 15.09 13.14 1.46
CA LYS A 276 15.73 14.41 1.84
C LYS A 276 15.34 15.55 0.88
N PRO A 277 15.20 16.79 1.36
CA PRO A 277 15.49 17.26 2.72
C PRO A 277 14.32 17.14 3.71
N HIS A 278 13.11 16.82 3.25
CA HIS A 278 11.90 16.75 4.08
C HIS A 278 11.89 15.56 5.03
N VAL A 279 12.56 14.47 4.67
CA VAL A 279 12.60 13.23 5.45
C VAL A 279 14.04 12.79 5.63
N ILE A 280 14.42 12.57 6.89
CA ILE A 280 15.74 12.11 7.28
C ILE A 280 15.57 10.80 8.03
N THR A 281 16.12 9.72 7.48
CA THR A 281 16.09 8.37 8.04
C THR A 281 17.49 8.00 8.54
N VAL A 282 17.64 7.74 9.84
CA VAL A 282 18.95 7.46 10.48
C VAL A 282 18.83 6.38 11.56
N ASP A 283 19.92 5.68 11.87
CA ASP A 283 19.92 4.73 12.99
C ASP A 283 19.94 5.46 14.34
N PHE A 284 18.84 5.35 15.09
CA PHE A 284 18.71 5.99 16.41
C PHE A 284 19.58 5.33 17.50
N ASN A 285 20.09 4.12 17.26
CA ASN A 285 21.05 3.49 18.16
C ASN A 285 22.45 4.10 18.01
N ASN A 286 22.76 4.67 16.84
CA ASN A 286 24.00 5.37 16.57
C ASN A 286 23.89 6.85 16.97
N SER A 287 24.27 7.16 18.22
CA SER A 287 24.16 8.52 18.77
C SER A 287 24.94 9.56 17.96
N GLN A 288 26.08 9.19 17.36
CA GLN A 288 26.89 10.11 16.54
C GLN A 288 26.20 10.45 15.22
N GLU A 289 25.64 9.43 14.55
CA GLU A 289 24.86 9.61 13.33
C GLU A 289 23.61 10.47 13.58
N PHE A 290 22.90 10.19 14.68
CA PHE A 290 21.73 10.98 15.09
C PHE A 290 22.11 12.44 15.37
N GLU A 291 23.14 12.71 16.17
CA GLU A 291 23.58 14.07 16.49
C GLU A 291 24.03 14.82 15.23
N LYS A 292 24.76 14.16 14.34
CA LYS A 292 25.15 14.72 13.04
C LYS A 292 23.93 15.07 12.18
N ALA A 293 22.93 14.19 12.13
CA ALA A 293 21.69 14.45 11.39
C ALA A 293 20.91 15.64 11.95
N VAL A 294 20.87 15.81 13.28
CA VAL A 294 20.28 16.99 13.94
C VAL A 294 21.05 18.27 13.58
N GLN A 295 22.37 18.23 13.57
CA GLN A 295 23.18 19.39 13.16
C GLN A 295 22.99 19.74 11.66
N GLU A 296 22.87 18.74 10.79
CA GLU A 296 22.61 18.94 9.36
C GLU A 296 21.22 19.49 9.10
N LEU A 297 20.17 18.96 9.76
CA LEU A 297 18.78 19.37 9.52
C LEU A 297 18.52 20.82 9.93
N LEU A 298 19.26 21.35 10.91
CA LEU A 298 19.19 22.77 11.27
C LEU A 298 19.58 23.70 10.11
N LYS A 299 20.41 23.24 9.18
CA LYS A 299 20.86 24.02 8.00
C LYS A 299 19.84 23.98 6.86
N TYR A 300 18.99 22.96 6.81
CA TYR A 300 18.00 22.85 5.76
C TYR A 300 16.90 23.91 5.90
N LYS A 301 16.47 24.40 4.73
CA LYS A 301 15.25 25.18 4.53
C LYS A 301 14.32 24.33 3.69
N VAL A 302 13.19 23.95 4.26
CA VAL A 302 12.16 23.16 3.57
C VAL A 302 10.90 23.99 3.39
N GLU A 303 10.17 23.70 2.32
CA GLU A 303 8.84 24.26 2.09
C GLU A 303 7.78 23.20 2.39
N PRO A 304 6.58 23.60 2.85
CA PRO A 304 5.39 22.75 2.88
C PRO A 304 5.27 21.86 1.62
N LEU A 305 5.13 20.54 1.81
CA LEU A 305 5.05 19.57 0.72
C LEU A 305 3.94 18.56 0.97
N ILE A 306 3.11 18.32 -0.04
CA ILE A 306 2.08 17.29 -0.05
C ILE A 306 2.22 16.54 -1.38
N PRO A 307 2.50 15.22 -1.37
CA PRO A 307 2.44 14.43 -2.60
C PRO A 307 1.02 14.46 -3.17
N TYR A 308 0.88 14.59 -4.50
CA TYR A 308 -0.41 14.79 -5.16
C TYR A 308 -1.47 13.75 -4.76
N GLU A 309 -1.09 12.48 -4.61
CA GLU A 309 -1.99 11.40 -4.19
C GLU A 309 -2.60 11.55 -2.77
N TYR A 310 -2.11 12.48 -1.95
CA TYR A 310 -2.66 12.84 -0.65
C TYR A 310 -3.34 14.24 -0.64
N THR A 311 -3.59 14.85 -1.79
CA THR A 311 -4.48 16.02 -1.92
C THR A 311 -5.94 15.57 -2.10
N CYS A 312 -6.88 16.49 -1.94
CA CYS A 312 -8.29 16.26 -2.23
C CYS A 312 -8.48 15.78 -3.67
N GLU A 313 -7.87 16.49 -4.62
CA GLU A 313 -7.96 16.20 -6.05
C GLU A 313 -7.33 14.85 -6.39
N GLY A 314 -6.13 14.56 -5.87
CA GLY A 314 -5.47 13.29 -6.14
C GLY A 314 -6.22 12.09 -5.56
N MET A 315 -6.84 12.22 -4.38
CA MET A 315 -7.71 11.16 -3.86
C MET A 315 -8.98 11.00 -4.69
N LEU A 316 -9.62 12.10 -5.12
CA LEU A 316 -10.81 12.06 -5.98
C LEU A 316 -10.53 11.38 -7.33
N GLU A 317 -9.43 11.73 -7.99
CA GLU A 317 -8.99 11.12 -9.25
C GLU A 317 -8.82 9.60 -9.10
N ARG A 318 -8.10 9.18 -8.05
CA ARG A 318 -7.83 7.76 -7.75
C ARG A 318 -9.11 6.98 -7.44
N VAL A 319 -9.96 7.52 -6.56
CA VAL A 319 -11.21 6.87 -6.16
C VAL A 319 -12.16 6.78 -7.36
N ASN A 320 -12.27 7.84 -8.16
CA ASN A 320 -13.08 7.84 -9.37
C ASN A 320 -12.60 6.77 -10.36
N ALA A 321 -11.29 6.70 -10.63
CA ALA A 321 -10.72 5.69 -11.52
C ALA A 321 -11.02 4.25 -11.05
N TYR A 322 -10.92 3.98 -9.75
CA TYR A 322 -11.29 2.68 -9.21
C TYR A 322 -12.78 2.36 -9.41
N ILE A 323 -13.68 3.31 -9.18
CA ILE A 323 -15.11 3.08 -9.34
C ILE A 323 -15.48 2.84 -10.81
N GLN A 324 -14.89 3.61 -11.73
CA GLN A 324 -15.20 3.51 -13.16
C GLN A 324 -14.63 2.25 -13.82
N HIS A 325 -13.45 1.79 -13.38
CA HIS A 325 -12.69 0.81 -14.16
C HIS A 325 -12.32 -0.47 -13.40
N GLN A 326 -12.29 -0.47 -12.06
CA GLN A 326 -11.90 -1.65 -11.30
C GLN A 326 -13.10 -2.57 -11.04
N ASP A 327 -13.38 -3.45 -12.00
CA ASP A 327 -14.45 -4.45 -11.92
C ASP A 327 -13.89 -5.86 -11.61
N PHE A 328 -14.42 -6.50 -10.57
CA PHE A 328 -14.09 -7.89 -10.19
C PHE A 328 -15.25 -8.86 -10.38
N CYS A 329 -16.41 -8.38 -10.83
CA CYS A 329 -17.61 -9.18 -11.05
C CYS A 329 -17.64 -9.74 -12.48
N GLN A 330 -17.00 -9.06 -13.43
CA GLN A 330 -16.75 -9.63 -14.75
C GLN A 330 -15.77 -10.82 -14.67
N ARG A 331 -16.02 -11.85 -15.48
CA ARG A 331 -15.07 -12.96 -15.61
C ARG A 331 -13.81 -12.45 -16.28
N SER A 332 -12.65 -12.78 -15.71
CA SER A 332 -11.35 -12.47 -16.30
C SER A 332 -11.32 -12.93 -17.77
N SER A 333 -11.06 -12.01 -18.68
CA SER A 333 -10.88 -12.32 -20.10
C SER A 333 -9.72 -13.31 -20.23
N PRO A 334 -9.92 -14.51 -20.80
CA PRO A 334 -8.82 -15.44 -21.02
C PRO A 334 -7.79 -14.81 -21.97
N PHE A 335 -6.53 -15.24 -21.85
CA PHE A 335 -5.50 -14.91 -22.84
C PHE A 335 -6.02 -15.29 -24.24
N PRO A 336 -5.78 -14.47 -25.29
CA PRO A 336 -6.37 -14.73 -26.58
C PRO A 336 -5.95 -16.10 -27.10
N ALA A 337 -6.92 -16.85 -27.64
CA ALA A 337 -6.68 -18.23 -28.04
C ALA A 337 -5.66 -18.31 -29.19
N ALA A 338 -4.89 -19.39 -29.25
CA ALA A 338 -3.87 -19.62 -30.28
C ALA A 338 -4.39 -19.47 -31.74
N ASN A 339 -5.69 -19.53 -31.98
CA ASN A 339 -6.25 -19.26 -33.31
C ASN A 339 -6.11 -17.78 -33.75
N GLU A 340 -5.99 -16.84 -32.80
CA GLU A 340 -5.69 -15.42 -33.06
C GLU A 340 -4.20 -15.18 -33.35
N SER A 341 -3.34 -16.18 -33.11
CA SER A 341 -1.88 -16.10 -33.30
C SER A 341 -1.43 -15.77 -34.72
N ARG A 342 -2.27 -16.01 -35.73
CA ARG A 342 -1.95 -15.68 -37.13
C ARG A 342 -1.72 -14.18 -37.36
N SER A 343 -2.25 -13.34 -36.47
CA SER A 343 -2.07 -11.89 -36.51
C SER A 343 -0.86 -11.41 -35.71
N TRP A 344 -0.22 -12.27 -34.92
CA TRP A 344 0.87 -11.89 -34.03
C TRP A 344 2.20 -11.79 -34.80
N PRO A 345 3.02 -10.79 -34.50
CA PRO A 345 4.32 -10.59 -35.13
C PRO A 345 5.33 -11.66 -34.67
N GLY A 346 6.37 -11.85 -35.48
CA GLY A 346 7.52 -12.68 -35.12
C GLY A 346 7.44 -14.14 -35.59
N ASN A 347 8.53 -14.87 -35.36
CA ASN A 347 8.60 -16.31 -35.57
C ASN A 347 9.43 -16.94 -34.41
N PRO A 348 8.79 -17.64 -33.44
CA PRO A 348 7.37 -17.94 -33.38
C PRO A 348 6.50 -16.69 -33.11
N PRO A 349 5.24 -16.66 -33.57
CA PRO A 349 4.32 -15.54 -33.33
C PRO A 349 4.11 -15.29 -31.83
N SER A 350 4.23 -14.05 -31.39
CA SER A 350 4.04 -13.67 -29.99
C SER A 350 3.38 -12.30 -29.88
N PRO A 351 2.46 -12.08 -28.93
CA PRO A 351 1.92 -10.76 -28.66
C PRO A 351 2.88 -9.87 -27.86
N PHE A 352 4.03 -10.40 -27.45
CA PHE A 352 5.05 -9.68 -26.73
C PHE A 352 6.15 -9.20 -27.68
N LEU A 353 6.50 -7.92 -27.58
CA LEU A 353 7.61 -7.30 -28.32
C LEU A 353 8.64 -6.75 -27.34
N GLN A 354 9.91 -6.98 -27.64
CA GLN A 354 10.99 -6.39 -26.85
C GLN A 354 11.11 -4.89 -27.11
N LEU A 355 11.20 -4.09 -26.05
CA LEU A 355 11.46 -2.65 -26.15
C LEU A 355 12.89 -2.40 -26.67
N PRO A 356 13.09 -1.46 -27.61
CA PRO A 356 14.43 -1.07 -28.04
C PRO A 356 15.30 -0.63 -26.86
N ASN A 357 16.54 -1.14 -26.78
CA ASN A 357 17.50 -0.85 -25.72
C ASN A 357 17.04 -1.24 -24.30
N SER A 358 16.09 -2.17 -24.17
CA SER A 358 15.63 -2.70 -22.88
C SER A 358 15.49 -4.22 -22.95
N THR A 359 15.62 -4.88 -21.81
CA THR A 359 15.24 -6.30 -21.64
C THR A 359 13.75 -6.49 -21.41
N ALA A 360 13.00 -5.40 -21.21
CA ALA A 360 11.57 -5.46 -20.98
C ALA A 360 10.80 -5.80 -22.26
N LEU A 361 9.75 -6.60 -22.11
CA LEU A 361 8.76 -6.79 -23.17
C LEU A 361 7.53 -5.92 -22.92
N ILE A 362 6.87 -5.55 -24.01
CA ILE A 362 5.58 -4.85 -24.01
C ILE A 362 4.54 -5.69 -24.73
N TRP A 363 3.26 -5.39 -24.47
CA TRP A 363 2.21 -5.83 -25.36
C TRP A 363 2.34 -5.11 -26.70
N ALA A 364 2.29 -5.86 -27.80
CA ALA A 364 2.46 -5.29 -29.13
C ALA A 364 1.32 -4.30 -29.45
N PRO A 365 1.63 -3.05 -29.84
CA PRO A 365 0.63 -2.01 -30.02
C PRO A 365 -0.31 -2.26 -31.22
N ASN A 366 0.09 -3.12 -32.16
CA ASN A 366 -0.69 -3.51 -33.33
C ASN A 366 -1.65 -4.67 -33.06
N ILE A 367 -1.66 -5.25 -31.86
CA ILE A 367 -2.54 -6.37 -31.48
C ILE A 367 -3.65 -5.85 -30.59
N SER A 368 -4.89 -6.18 -30.93
CA SER A 368 -6.04 -5.88 -30.08
C SER A 368 -5.89 -6.58 -28.74
N ALA A 369 -5.73 -5.79 -27.68
CA ALA A 369 -5.67 -6.29 -26.32
C ALA A 369 -7.07 -6.68 -25.82
N PRO A 370 -7.21 -7.78 -25.06
CA PRO A 370 -8.42 -8.03 -24.29
C PRO A 370 -8.77 -6.83 -23.40
N ALA A 371 -10.06 -6.56 -23.23
CA ALA A 371 -10.51 -5.52 -22.31
C ALA A 371 -10.07 -5.86 -20.88
N CYS A 372 -9.25 -5.00 -20.30
CA CYS A 372 -8.80 -5.07 -18.92
C CYS A 372 -8.42 -3.67 -18.41
N TRP A 373 -8.43 -3.49 -17.09
CA TRP A 373 -7.92 -2.29 -16.45
C TRP A 373 -6.94 -2.65 -15.32
N PRO A 374 -5.72 -2.08 -15.28
CA PRO A 374 -5.10 -1.18 -16.27
C PRO A 374 -5.04 -1.75 -17.70
N PRO A 375 -4.92 -0.91 -18.75
CA PRO A 375 -4.82 -1.40 -20.12
C PRO A 375 -3.49 -2.15 -20.34
N LEU A 376 -3.49 -3.21 -21.15
CA LEU A 376 -2.29 -4.00 -21.46
C LEU A 376 -1.17 -3.20 -22.14
N SER A 377 -1.46 -2.03 -22.72
CA SER A 377 -0.43 -1.10 -23.23
C SER A 377 0.56 -0.65 -22.14
N ALA A 378 0.13 -0.62 -20.88
CA ALA A 378 0.96 -0.26 -19.73
C ALA A 378 1.89 -1.40 -19.29
N LEU A 379 1.71 -2.64 -19.78
CA LEU A 379 2.52 -3.79 -19.41
C LEU A 379 3.99 -3.56 -19.76
N ARG A 380 4.85 -3.78 -18.77
CA ARG A 380 6.30 -3.93 -18.90
C ARG A 380 6.69 -5.24 -18.25
N LEU A 381 6.92 -6.27 -19.06
CA LEU A 381 7.25 -7.61 -18.59
C LEU A 381 8.75 -7.72 -18.36
N LEU A 382 9.14 -8.14 -17.16
CA LEU A 382 10.53 -8.33 -16.75
C LEU A 382 10.76 -9.76 -16.24
N LEU A 383 11.98 -10.25 -16.37
CA LEU A 383 12.45 -11.44 -15.66
C LEU A 383 13.24 -10.99 -14.43
N SER A 384 12.85 -11.46 -13.23
CA SER A 384 13.57 -11.12 -12.01
C SER A 384 14.92 -11.84 -11.94
N PRO A 385 15.90 -11.29 -11.22
CA PRO A 385 16.98 -12.09 -10.65
C PRO A 385 16.42 -13.20 -9.74
N GLU A 386 17.23 -14.21 -9.47
CA GLU A 386 16.96 -15.14 -8.37
C GLU A 386 16.94 -14.39 -7.03
N ASP A 387 16.20 -14.92 -6.05
CA ASP A 387 16.06 -14.32 -4.73
C ASP A 387 15.49 -12.87 -4.75
N SER A 388 14.67 -12.57 -5.76
CA SER A 388 13.99 -11.28 -5.90
C SER A 388 12.49 -11.44 -6.10
N SER A 389 11.73 -10.47 -5.59
CA SER A 389 10.29 -10.37 -5.82
C SER A 389 9.98 -9.55 -7.08
N CYS A 390 8.76 -9.65 -7.58
CA CYS A 390 8.29 -8.75 -8.61
C CYS A 390 8.10 -7.32 -8.09
N VAL A 391 7.81 -7.13 -6.79
CA VAL A 391 7.82 -5.80 -6.16
C VAL A 391 9.17 -5.13 -6.38
N LYS A 392 10.25 -5.79 -5.96
CA LYS A 392 11.61 -5.25 -6.03
C LYS A 392 12.06 -5.07 -7.49
N THR A 393 11.82 -6.06 -8.34
CA THR A 393 12.22 -6.03 -9.74
C THR A 393 11.58 -4.87 -10.50
N CYS A 394 10.27 -4.64 -10.32
CA CYS A 394 9.60 -3.50 -10.93
C CYS A 394 10.09 -2.17 -10.35
N GLN A 395 10.27 -2.09 -9.03
CA GLN A 395 10.74 -0.88 -8.35
C GLN A 395 12.15 -0.47 -8.81
N ASP A 396 13.08 -1.42 -8.91
CA ASP A 396 14.45 -1.19 -9.38
C ASP A 396 14.47 -0.69 -10.84
N ALA A 397 13.44 -1.02 -11.63
CA ALA A 397 13.22 -0.51 -12.99
C ALA A 397 12.45 0.82 -13.06
N GLY A 398 12.12 1.45 -11.92
CA GLY A 398 11.33 2.69 -11.89
C GLY A 398 9.84 2.49 -12.22
N LEU A 399 9.32 1.29 -11.99
CA LEU A 399 7.95 0.86 -12.28
C LEU A 399 7.28 0.34 -10.99
N ILE A 400 6.03 -0.09 -11.10
CA ILE A 400 5.31 -0.80 -10.03
C ILE A 400 4.78 -2.14 -10.55
N CYS A 401 4.79 -3.19 -9.72
CA CYS A 401 4.20 -4.48 -10.10
C CYS A 401 2.68 -4.34 -10.27
N GLU A 402 2.12 -4.93 -11.33
CA GLU A 402 0.68 -4.90 -11.62
C GLU A 402 0.10 -6.32 -11.66
N PRO A 403 -0.53 -6.77 -10.56
CA PRO A 403 -1.00 -8.14 -10.46
C PRO A 403 -2.16 -8.46 -11.42
N ALA A 404 -2.89 -7.46 -11.92
CA ALA A 404 -3.95 -7.68 -12.91
C ALA A 404 -3.41 -8.22 -14.25
N PHE A 405 -2.12 -8.09 -14.51
CA PHE A 405 -1.50 -8.58 -15.73
C PHE A 405 -1.02 -10.03 -15.68
N PHE A 406 -0.91 -10.64 -14.49
CA PHE A 406 -0.48 -12.04 -14.36
C PHE A 406 -1.27 -13.03 -15.25
N PRO A 407 -2.61 -12.94 -15.38
CA PRO A 407 -3.36 -13.82 -16.27
C PRO A 407 -2.92 -13.76 -17.75
N PHE A 408 -2.35 -12.64 -18.19
CA PHE A 408 -1.93 -12.44 -19.58
C PHE A 408 -0.49 -12.86 -19.85
N ILE A 409 0.32 -13.12 -18.82
CA ILE A 409 1.73 -13.51 -18.94
C ILE A 409 1.99 -14.94 -18.46
N ASN A 410 0.97 -15.65 -17.99
CA ASN A 410 1.06 -17.03 -17.51
C ASN A 410 0.95 -18.02 -18.69
N ASN A 411 1.75 -17.84 -19.75
CA ASN A 411 1.72 -18.61 -20.99
C ASN A 411 3.11 -18.75 -21.61
N ILE A 412 3.29 -19.74 -22.50
CA ILE A 412 4.57 -20.07 -23.11
C ILE A 412 5.14 -18.93 -23.96
N GLU A 413 4.29 -18.10 -24.58
CA GLU A 413 4.71 -16.95 -25.36
C GLU A 413 5.45 -15.91 -24.51
N ALA A 414 5.02 -15.70 -23.26
CA ALA A 414 5.71 -14.82 -22.30
C ALA A 414 7.06 -15.40 -21.86
N PHE A 415 7.14 -16.71 -21.58
CA PHE A 415 8.41 -17.38 -21.27
C PHE A 415 9.41 -17.26 -22.42
N ASN A 416 8.97 -17.59 -23.63
CA ASN A 416 9.79 -17.53 -24.84
C ASN A 416 10.25 -16.11 -25.14
N GLY A 417 9.36 -15.12 -24.99
CA GLY A 417 9.69 -13.71 -25.22
C GLY A 417 10.79 -13.20 -24.30
N LEU A 418 10.85 -13.70 -23.06
CA LEU A 418 11.91 -13.35 -22.09
C LEU A 418 13.20 -14.16 -22.29
N ASN A 419 13.29 -14.94 -23.38
CA ASN A 419 14.38 -15.89 -23.63
C ASN A 419 14.59 -16.90 -22.50
N ALA A 420 13.53 -17.26 -21.77
CA ALA A 420 13.58 -18.35 -20.81
C ALA A 420 13.63 -19.69 -21.57
N GLN A 421 14.74 -20.42 -21.45
CA GLN A 421 14.85 -21.75 -22.05
C GLN A 421 14.09 -22.75 -21.18
N CYS A 422 12.87 -23.08 -21.57
CA CYS A 422 12.03 -24.07 -20.90
C CYS A 422 12.17 -25.44 -21.60
N GLU A 423 12.81 -26.41 -20.94
CA GLU A 423 12.82 -27.82 -21.35
C GLU A 423 11.51 -28.53 -20.94
N SER A 424 10.88 -28.07 -19.85
CA SER A 424 9.54 -28.50 -19.43
C SER A 424 8.68 -27.31 -19.02
N LEU A 425 7.36 -27.49 -19.10
CA LEU A 425 6.36 -26.52 -18.63
C LEU A 425 5.35 -27.25 -17.73
N GLU A 426 5.33 -26.87 -16.46
CA GLU A 426 4.45 -27.46 -15.44
C GLU A 426 3.47 -26.42 -14.91
N ALA A 427 2.27 -26.85 -14.50
CA ALA A 427 1.24 -25.97 -13.95
C ALA A 427 0.89 -26.38 -12.52
N GLU A 428 1.25 -25.53 -11.56
CA GLU A 428 1.19 -25.84 -10.12
C GLU A 428 0.62 -24.67 -9.29
N LYS A 429 0.18 -24.97 -8.06
CA LYS A 429 -0.31 -23.97 -7.10
C LYS A 429 0.86 -23.43 -6.27
N ASN A 430 1.43 -22.28 -6.62
CA ASN A 430 2.47 -21.64 -5.80
C ASN A 430 2.48 -20.13 -6.02
N HIS A 431 2.45 -19.33 -4.95
CA HIS A 431 2.47 -17.87 -5.04
C HIS A 431 3.72 -17.24 -5.70
N VAL A 432 4.76 -18.02 -5.96
CA VAL A 432 5.95 -17.56 -6.71
C VAL A 432 5.71 -17.56 -8.22
N PHE A 433 4.79 -18.39 -8.74
CA PHE A 433 4.61 -18.58 -10.17
C PHE A 433 3.76 -17.46 -10.83
N PRO A 434 4.03 -17.10 -12.10
CA PRO A 434 4.89 -17.77 -13.08
C PRO A 434 6.39 -17.53 -12.86
N ALA A 435 7.19 -18.60 -13.02
CA ALA A 435 8.63 -18.54 -12.77
C ALA A 435 9.43 -19.59 -13.57
N VAL A 436 10.74 -19.37 -13.64
CA VAL A 436 11.72 -20.22 -14.32
C VAL A 436 12.73 -20.71 -13.29
N HIS A 437 12.97 -22.01 -13.24
CA HIS A 437 14.09 -22.59 -12.51
C HIS A 437 15.29 -22.66 -13.46
N ALA A 438 16.19 -21.68 -13.39
CA ALA A 438 17.27 -21.50 -14.37
C ALA A 438 18.17 -22.73 -14.52
N ASP A 439 18.60 -23.33 -13.40
CA ASP A 439 19.48 -24.51 -13.41
C ASP A 439 18.87 -25.73 -14.08
N ARG A 440 17.56 -25.93 -13.92
CA ARG A 440 16.84 -27.10 -14.44
C ARG A 440 16.16 -26.85 -15.76
N ARG A 441 16.10 -25.58 -16.19
CA ARG A 441 15.33 -25.15 -17.37
C ARG A 441 13.86 -25.57 -17.28
N GLU A 442 13.31 -25.62 -16.06
CA GLU A 442 11.91 -25.95 -15.80
C GLU A 442 11.13 -24.63 -15.68
N CYS A 443 10.01 -24.53 -16.40
CA CYS A 443 9.13 -23.36 -16.34
C CYS A 443 7.82 -23.72 -15.66
N PHE A 444 7.35 -22.84 -14.78
CA PHE A 444 6.18 -23.09 -13.94
C PHE A 444 5.11 -22.03 -14.19
N GLN A 445 3.94 -22.49 -14.62
CA GLN A 445 2.71 -21.71 -14.70
C GLN A 445 1.93 -21.80 -13.38
N GLN A 446 1.28 -20.70 -13.03
CA GLN A 446 0.32 -20.68 -11.94
C GLN A 446 -0.96 -21.43 -12.33
N LYS A 447 -1.40 -22.37 -11.48
CA LYS A 447 -2.66 -23.09 -11.63
C LYS A 447 -3.84 -22.43 -10.90
N GLU A 448 -3.58 -21.70 -9.81
CA GLU A 448 -4.59 -21.02 -9.00
C GLU A 448 -4.49 -19.50 -9.17
N PRO A 449 -5.43 -18.84 -9.89
CA PRO A 449 -5.35 -17.40 -10.17
C PRO A 449 -5.29 -16.52 -8.92
N LEU A 450 -5.86 -16.95 -7.79
CA LEU A 450 -5.78 -16.20 -6.53
C LEU A 450 -4.40 -16.24 -5.86
N LEU A 451 -3.46 -17.01 -6.40
CA LEU A 451 -2.08 -17.07 -5.93
C LEU A 451 -1.11 -16.23 -6.75
N PHE A 452 -1.54 -15.59 -7.83
CA PHE A 452 -0.71 -14.59 -8.49
C PHE A 452 -0.28 -13.51 -7.50
N SER A 453 1.03 -13.24 -7.41
CA SER A 453 1.60 -12.42 -6.34
C SER A 453 2.79 -11.60 -6.80
N CYS A 454 2.79 -10.31 -6.48
CA CYS A 454 3.96 -9.47 -6.61
C CYS A 454 5.01 -9.79 -5.53
N ALA A 455 4.57 -10.11 -4.32
CA ALA A 455 5.42 -10.27 -3.13
C ALA A 455 6.26 -11.56 -3.07
N GLY A 456 5.85 -12.65 -3.74
CA GLY A 456 6.53 -13.95 -3.67
C GLY A 456 8.03 -13.86 -4.03
N VAL A 457 8.88 -14.52 -3.23
CA VAL A 457 10.34 -14.64 -3.42
C VAL A 457 10.74 -16.11 -3.40
N SER A 458 11.75 -16.46 -4.20
CA SER A 458 12.36 -17.79 -4.17
C SER A 458 13.83 -17.71 -4.55
N ALA A 459 14.69 -18.33 -3.74
CA ALA A 459 16.12 -18.44 -4.00
C ALA A 459 16.46 -19.29 -5.24
N LYS A 460 15.53 -20.11 -5.75
CA LYS A 460 15.75 -21.03 -6.89
C LYS A 460 15.09 -20.61 -8.19
N HIS A 461 14.30 -19.53 -8.16
CA HIS A 461 13.44 -19.19 -9.28
C HIS A 461 13.64 -17.74 -9.69
N GLN A 462 13.74 -17.52 -10.99
CA GLN A 462 13.56 -16.22 -11.62
C GLN A 462 12.06 -16.05 -11.93
N ARG A 463 11.46 -14.96 -11.49
CA ARG A 463 10.03 -14.72 -11.62
C ARG A 463 9.74 -13.92 -12.88
N ILE A 464 8.64 -14.27 -13.56
CA ILE A 464 8.11 -13.45 -14.64
C ILE A 464 7.24 -12.37 -14.00
N CYS A 465 7.69 -11.12 -14.10
CA CYS A 465 7.15 -10.00 -13.35
C CYS A 465 6.42 -9.03 -14.26
N PRO A 466 5.09 -8.90 -14.10
CA PRO A 466 4.32 -7.88 -14.79
C PRO A 466 4.47 -6.55 -14.05
N CYS A 467 5.11 -5.58 -14.69
CA CYS A 467 5.21 -4.21 -14.21
C CYS A 467 4.31 -3.28 -15.03
N ARG A 468 4.07 -2.08 -14.49
CA ARG A 468 3.48 -0.95 -15.21
C ARG A 468 4.14 0.35 -14.82
N ASP A 469 4.00 1.35 -15.68
CA ASP A 469 4.31 2.73 -15.33
C ASP A 469 3.25 3.30 -14.37
N PHE A 470 3.55 4.48 -13.84
CA PHE A 470 2.65 5.23 -12.99
C PHE A 470 2.76 6.74 -13.24
N ILE A 471 1.70 7.47 -12.92
CA ILE A 471 1.70 8.94 -12.93
C ILE A 471 2.52 9.41 -11.73
N GLN A 472 3.47 10.32 -11.95
CA GLN A 472 4.33 10.81 -10.88
C GLN A 472 3.49 11.53 -9.82
N GLY A 473 3.57 11.07 -8.57
CA GLY A 473 2.73 11.56 -7.48
C GLY A 473 1.34 10.92 -7.39
N GLN A 474 0.99 9.97 -8.27
CA GLN A 474 -0.23 9.16 -8.22
C GLN A 474 0.10 7.72 -8.61
N VAL A 475 0.69 6.96 -7.67
CA VAL A 475 1.24 5.63 -8.00
C VAL A 475 0.17 4.58 -8.32
N ALA A 476 -1.06 4.83 -7.87
CA ALA A 476 -2.23 3.98 -8.13
C ALA A 476 -2.59 3.87 -9.62
N LEU A 477 -2.23 4.86 -10.44
CA LEU A 477 -2.67 4.98 -11.83
C LEU A 477 -1.48 4.98 -12.78
N CYS A 478 -1.57 4.22 -13.87
CA CYS A 478 -0.68 4.32 -15.03
C CYS A 478 -1.02 5.57 -15.86
N ARG A 479 -0.13 5.96 -16.80
CA ARG A 479 -0.38 7.13 -17.66
C ARG A 479 -1.63 6.99 -18.52
N ASP A 480 -1.99 5.76 -18.89
CA ASP A 480 -3.15 5.44 -19.73
C ASP A 480 -4.34 4.87 -18.90
N CYS A 481 -4.38 5.10 -17.59
CA CYS A 481 -5.38 4.50 -16.71
C CYS A 481 -6.65 5.34 -16.49
N LEU A 482 -6.71 6.54 -17.07
CA LEU A 482 -7.79 7.53 -16.92
C LEU A 482 -8.60 7.68 -18.22
#